data_AF-A0A848XYG0-F1
#
_entry.id   AF-A0A848XYG0-F1
#
_cell.length_a   1.000
_cell.length_b   1.000
_cell.length_c   1.000
_cell.angle_alpha   90.00
_cell.angle_beta   90.00
_cell.angle_gamma   90.00
#
_symmetry.space_group_name_H-M   'P 1'
#
loop_
_entity.id
_entity.type
_entity.pdbx_description
1 polymer ?
#
loop_
_entity_poly.entity_id
_entity_poly.type
_entity_poly.pdbx_seq_one_letter_code
_entity_poly.pdbx_strand_id
1 'polypeptide(L)' 'METPVHTYTAPDWRGRFGDYGGAFVPEILWPVLEELKTAYAEAQIDPAFLAEYHQLLREYVGRPTP' A
#
# COMPACT_ATOMS: atom_id res chain seq x y z
N MET A 1 17.11 28.73 -13.43
CA MET A 1 15.70 28.32 -13.25
C MET A 1 15.72 27.21 -12.22
N GLU A 2 15.26 27.49 -11.01
CA GLU A 2 15.15 26.49 -9.94
C GLU A 2 13.89 25.65 -10.20
N THR A 3 14.06 24.33 -10.31
CA THR A 3 12.95 23.41 -10.53
C THR A 3 12.18 23.23 -9.22
N PRO A 4 10.85 23.42 -9.17
CA PRO A 4 10.11 23.14 -7.94
C PRO A 4 10.15 21.64 -7.64
N VAL A 5 10.53 21.30 -6.41
CA VAL A 5 10.41 19.93 -5.88
C VAL A 5 8.92 19.66 -5.69
N HIS A 6 8.32 18.89 -6.58
CA HIS A 6 6.99 18.35 -6.34
C HIS A 6 7.09 17.20 -5.34
N THR A 7 6.76 17.48 -4.08
CA THR A 7 6.60 16.42 -3.07
C THR A 7 5.42 15.54 -3.47
N TYR A 8 5.67 14.26 -3.75
CA TYR A 8 4.63 13.30 -4.04
C TYR A 8 3.90 12.93 -2.74
N THR A 9 2.61 13.28 -2.65
CA THR A 9 1.78 13.09 -1.45
C THR A 9 0.55 12.21 -1.69
N ALA A 10 0.50 11.54 -2.85
CA ALA A 10 -0.63 10.68 -3.22
C ALA A 10 -0.42 9.22 -2.78
N PRO A 11 -1.48 8.45 -2.53
CA PRO A 11 -2.89 8.89 -2.50
C PRO A 11 -3.23 9.73 -1.27
N ASP A 12 -4.32 10.49 -1.32
CA ASP A 12 -4.90 11.12 -0.14
C ASP A 12 -5.55 10.09 0.82
N TRP A 13 -6.06 10.55 1.95
CA TRP A 13 -6.70 9.68 2.95
C TRP A 13 -7.95 8.94 2.45
N ARG A 14 -8.55 9.38 1.33
CA ARG A 14 -9.66 8.70 0.67
C ARG A 14 -9.20 7.70 -0.38
N GLY A 15 -7.88 7.52 -0.55
CA GLY A 15 -7.30 6.67 -1.57
C GLY A 15 -7.29 7.31 -2.96
N ARG A 16 -7.40 8.64 -3.07
CA ARG A 16 -7.43 9.34 -4.37
C ARG A 16 -6.06 9.85 -4.78
N PHE A 17 -5.74 9.68 -6.06
CA PHE A 17 -4.60 10.25 -6.76
C PHE A 17 -5.10 11.43 -7.59
N GLY A 18 -5.29 12.58 -6.94
CA GLY A 18 -5.98 13.72 -7.54
C GLY A 18 -7.45 13.39 -7.86
N ASP A 19 -7.80 13.43 -9.14
CA ASP A 19 -9.16 13.14 -9.61
C ASP A 19 -9.45 11.63 -9.76
N TYR A 20 -8.43 10.79 -9.63
CA TYR A 20 -8.53 9.35 -9.87
C TYR A 20 -8.42 8.53 -8.58
N GLY A 21 -8.81 7.25 -8.62
CA GLY A 21 -8.76 6.36 -7.47
C GLY A 21 -9.98 6.49 -6.54
N GLY A 22 -9.77 6.30 -5.25
CA GLY A 22 -10.85 6.12 -4.27
C GLY A 22 -11.49 4.73 -4.35
N ALA A 23 -12.57 4.54 -3.60
CA ALA A 23 -13.31 3.27 -3.55
C ALA A 23 -14.78 3.51 -3.91
N PHE A 24 -15.15 3.14 -5.15
CA PHE A 24 -16.53 3.17 -5.64
C PHE A 24 -17.10 1.75 -5.61
N VAL A 25 -17.41 1.26 -4.42
CA VAL A 25 -17.90 -0.10 -4.18
C VAL A 25 -19.28 -0.08 -3.52
N PRO A 26 -20.04 -1.19 -3.56
CA PRO A 26 -21.26 -1.33 -2.76
C PRO A 26 -21.00 -1.14 -1.26
N GLU A 27 -21.96 -0.53 -0.55
CA GLU A 27 -21.89 -0.25 0.91
C GLU A 27 -21.57 -1.50 1.73
N ILE A 28 -22.07 -2.67 1.32
CA ILE A 28 -21.84 -3.95 2.00
C ILE A 28 -20.36 -4.36 2.04
N LEU A 29 -19.53 -3.83 1.13
CA LEU A 29 -18.09 -4.10 1.11
C LEU A 29 -17.29 -3.14 1.99
N TRP A 30 -17.89 -2.03 2.44
CA TRP A 30 -17.18 -1.02 3.22
C TRP A 30 -16.52 -1.57 4.49
N PRO A 31 -17.21 -2.38 5.34
CA PRO A 31 -16.60 -2.90 6.56
C PRO A 31 -15.37 -3.78 6.30
N VAL A 32 -15.44 -4.62 5.27
CA VAL A 32 -14.35 -5.54 4.90
C VAL A 32 -13.15 -4.78 4.34
N LEU A 33 -13.39 -3.69 3.59
CA LEU A 33 -12.31 -2.85 3.08
C LEU A 33 -11.63 -2.05 4.20
N GLU A 34 -12.38 -1.57 5.19
CA GLU A 34 -11.80 -0.89 6.35
C GLU A 34 -10.96 -1.83 7.22
N GLU A 35 -11.43 -3.07 7.42
CA GLU A 35 -10.64 -4.12 8.09
C GLU A 35 -9.33 -4.40 7.32
N LEU A 36 -9.42 -4.59 6.01
CA LEU A 36 -8.24 -4.83 5.17
C LEU A 36 -7.25 -3.67 5.20
N LYS A 37 -7.72 -2.41 5.13
CA LYS A 37 -6.86 -1.23 5.24
C LYS A 37 -6.13 -1.20 6.57
N THR A 38 -6.82 -1.52 7.65
CA THR A 38 -6.26 -1.54 9.01
C THR A 38 -5.18 -2.62 9.11
N ALA A 39 -5.50 -3.86 8.73
CA ALA A 39 -4.55 -4.97 8.74
C ALA A 39 -3.32 -4.69 7.85
N TYR A 40 -3.52 -4.07 6.69
CA TYR A 40 -2.42 -3.68 5.80
C TYR A 40 -1.53 -2.59 6.41
N ALA A 41 -2.10 -1.60 7.10
CA ALA A 41 -1.33 -0.55 7.77
C ALA A 41 -0.48 -1.13 8.92
N GLU A 42 -1.03 -2.08 9.67
CA GLU A 42 -0.32 -2.79 10.74
C GLU A 42 0.80 -3.68 10.18
N ALA A 43 0.49 -4.50 9.16
CA ALA A 43 1.46 -5.41 8.56
C ALA A 43 2.65 -4.70 7.89
N GLN A 44 2.43 -3.50 7.33
CA GLN A 44 3.49 -2.70 6.72
C GLN A 44 4.57 -2.25 7.70
N ILE A 45 4.23 -2.09 8.98
CA ILE A 45 5.18 -1.65 10.01
C ILE A 45 5.62 -2.79 10.93
N ASP A 46 5.05 -3.98 10.79
CA ASP A 46 5.42 -5.16 11.57
C ASP A 46 6.74 -5.78 11.05
N PRO A 47 7.82 -5.77 11.85
CA PRO A 47 9.09 -6.38 11.44
C PRO A 47 9.00 -7.89 11.21
N ALA A 48 8.11 -8.61 11.91
CA ALA A 48 7.97 -10.05 11.75
C ALA A 48 7.35 -10.39 10.38
N PHE A 49 6.27 -9.68 10.02
CA PHE A 49 5.64 -9.80 8.71
C PHE A 49 6.63 -9.48 7.57
N LEU A 50 7.36 -8.38 7.69
CA LEU A 50 8.35 -7.98 6.68
C LEU A 50 9.49 -9.00 6.55
N ALA A 51 9.95 -9.59 7.66
CA ALA A 51 11.00 -10.61 7.65
C ALA A 51 10.56 -11.86 6.86
N GLU A 52 9.35 -12.36 7.14
CA GLU A 52 8.77 -13.51 6.42
C GLU A 52 8.54 -13.18 4.94
N TYR A 53 7.94 -12.01 4.64
CA TYR A 53 7.73 -11.55 3.27
C TYR A 53 9.03 -11.52 2.47
N HIS A 54 10.10 -10.93 3.03
CA HIS A 54 11.39 -10.88 2.37
C HIS A 54 12.07 -12.23 2.26
N GLN A 55 11.86 -13.14 3.22
CA GLN A 55 12.35 -14.51 3.13
C GLN A 55 11.69 -15.23 1.95
N LEU A 56 10.37 -15.19 1.84
CA LEU A 56 9.61 -15.79 0.74
C LEU A 56 10.02 -15.20 -0.62
N LEU A 57 10.23 -13.88 -0.69
CA LEU A 57 10.73 -13.25 -1.91
C LEU A 57 12.08 -13.82 -2.35
N ARG A 58 13.01 -14.07 -1.42
CA ARG A 58 14.34 -14.61 -1.76
C ARG A 58 14.31 -16.10 -2.05
N GLU A 59 13.72 -16.87 -1.15
CA GLU A 59 13.85 -18.34 -1.11
C GLU A 59 12.84 -19.05 -2.00
N TYR A 60 11.65 -18.47 -2.17
CA TYR A 60 10.57 -19.07 -2.95
C TYR A 60 10.37 -18.39 -4.30
N VAL A 61 10.28 -17.06 -4.34
CA VAL A 61 10.02 -16.30 -5.57
C VAL A 61 11.31 -16.06 -6.40
N GLY A 62 12.49 -16.12 -5.77
CA GLY A 62 13.77 -15.92 -6.44
C GLY A 62 14.09 -14.45 -6.74
N ARG A 63 13.83 -13.53 -5.81
CA ARG A 63 14.30 -12.14 -5.85
C ARG A 63 15.72 -12.02 -5.27
N PRO A 64 16.53 -11.06 -5.74
CA PRO A 64 16.25 -10.11 -6.83
C PRO A 64 16.35 -10.78 -8.23
N THR A 65 15.72 -10.18 -9.23
CA THR A 65 16.03 -10.52 -10.65
C THR A 65 17.38 -9.91 -11.01
N PRO A 66 18.23 -10.62 -11.76
CA PRO A 66 19.45 -10.05 -12.35
C PRO A 66 19.18 -8.86 -13.27
#